data_AF-A0A971C6W4-F1
#
_entry.id   AF-A0A971C6W4-F1
#
_cell.length_a   1.000
_cell.length_b   1.000
_cell.length_c   1.000
_cell.angle_alpha   90.00
_cell.angle_beta   90.00
_cell.angle_gamma   90.00
#
_symmetry.space_group_name_H-M   'P 1'
#
loop_
_entity.id
_entity.type
_entity.pdbx_description
1 polymer ?
#
loop_
_entity_poly.entity_id
_entity_poly.type
_entity_poly.pdbx_seq_one_letter_code
_entity_poly.pdbx_strand_id
1 'polypeptide(L)' 'MNGFALTTETVLLLLPLIAIQAGLAIYCAVKIFREGVENLNKWAWLAICLFVNLLGPVIFLIVGRKKEYR' A
#
# COMPACT_ATOMS: atom_id res chain seq x y z
N MET A 1 12.29 -30.28 -12.30
CA MET A 1 12.02 -28.82 -12.27
C MET A 1 10.59 -28.66 -11.80
N ASN A 2 10.36 -28.21 -10.57
CA ASN A 2 9.01 -28.08 -10.03
C ASN A 2 8.33 -26.89 -10.71
N GLY A 3 7.43 -27.17 -11.65
CA GLY A 3 6.58 -26.15 -12.23
C GLY A 3 5.63 -25.67 -11.15
N PHE A 4 5.77 -24.42 -10.72
CA PHE A 4 4.73 -23.74 -9.96
C PHE A 4 3.47 -23.70 -10.83
N ALA A 5 2.59 -24.68 -10.65
CA ALA A 5 1.27 -24.67 -11.27
C ALA A 5 0.43 -23.61 -10.53
N LEU A 6 -0.08 -22.62 -11.26
CA LEU A 6 -1.06 -21.66 -10.74
C LEU A 6 -2.42 -22.35 -10.60
N THR A 7 -2.53 -23.24 -9.63
CA THR A 7 -3.76 -23.95 -9.31
C THR A 7 -4.68 -23.02 -8.52
N THR A 8 -5.99 -23.13 -8.72
CA THR A 8 -7.02 -22.32 -8.02
C THR A 8 -6.82 -22.25 -6.50
N GLU A 9 -6.31 -23.34 -5.91
CA GLU A 9 -6.00 -23.43 -4.48
C GLU A 9 -4.92 -22.44 -4.02
N THR A 10 -3.88 -22.24 -4.83
CA THR A 10 -2.81 -21.28 -4.53
C THR A 10 -3.30 -19.84 -4.63
N VAL A 11 -4.15 -19.55 -5.61
CA VAL A 11 -4.76 -18.22 -5.78
C VAL A 11 -5.67 -17.90 -4.61
N LEU A 12 -6.48 -18.86 -4.14
CA LEU A 12 -7.39 -18.66 -3.01
C LEU A 12 -6.64 -18.39 -1.71
N LEU A 13 -5.47 -19.03 -1.52
CA LEU A 13 -4.59 -18.80 -0.37
C LEU A 13 -3.89 -17.44 -0.41
N LEU A 14 -3.51 -16.96 -1.60
CA LEU A 14 -2.84 -15.65 -1.79
C LEU A 14 -3.83 -14.48 -1.81
N LEU A 15 -5.10 -14.74 -2.10
CA LEU A 15 -6.17 -13.75 -2.17
C LEU A 15 -6.21 -12.79 -0.96
N PRO A 16 -6.22 -13.25 0.32
CA PRO A 16 -6.25 -12.35 1.47
C PRO A 16 -5.02 -11.46 1.56
N LEU A 17 -3.83 -11.97 1.23
CA LEU A 17 -2.60 -11.20 1.27
C LEU A 17 -2.62 -10.07 0.23
N ILE A 18 -3.05 -10.38 -0.99
CA ILE A 18 -3.18 -9.41 -2.08
C ILE A 18 -4.27 -8.39 -1.74
N ALA A 19 -5.40 -8.83 -1.18
CA ALA A 19 -6.50 -7.96 -0.79
C ALA A 19 -6.06 -6.95 0.30
N ILE A 20 -5.32 -7.40 1.31
CA ILE A 20 -4.77 -6.51 2.34
C ILE A 20 -3.75 -5.54 1.73
N GLN A 21 -2.83 -6.04 0.92
CA GLN A 21 -1.81 -5.21 0.29
C GLN A 21 -2.43 -4.11 -0.59
N ALA A 22 -3.34 -4.50 -1.48
CA ALA A 22 -4.04 -3.56 -2.37
C ALA A 22 -4.96 -2.61 -1.57
N GLY A 23 -5.68 -3.12 -0.58
CA GLY A 23 -6.53 -2.32 0.30
C GLY A 23 -5.75 -1.26 1.06
N LEU A 24 -4.57 -1.59 1.59
CA LEU A 24 -3.70 -0.65 2.30
C LEU A 24 -3.15 0.42 1.35
N ALA A 25 -2.73 0.03 0.14
CA ALA A 25 -2.23 0.95 -0.87
C ALA A 25 -3.31 1.93 -1.32
N ILE A 26 -4.52 1.44 -1.59
CA ILE A 26 -5.69 2.28 -1.95
C ILE A 26 -6.06 3.20 -0.79
N TYR A 27 -6.12 2.69 0.43
CA TYR A 27 -6.39 3.50 1.62
C TYR A 27 -5.41 4.66 1.76
N CYS A 28 -4.11 4.38 1.59
CA CYS A 28 -3.08 5.41 1.65
C CYS A 28 -3.21 6.39 0.49
N ALA A 29 -3.47 5.94 -0.74
CA ALA A 29 -3.71 6.82 -1.88
C ALA A 29 -4.88 7.77 -1.62
N VAL A 30 -6.03 7.26 -1.17
CA VAL A 30 -7.20 8.08 -0.81
C VAL A 30 -6.83 9.10 0.27
N LYS A 31 -6.10 8.67 1.29
CA LYS A 31 -5.67 9.55 2.38
C LYS A 31 -4.73 10.67 1.92
N ILE A 32 -3.76 10.35 1.05
CA ILE A 32 -2.84 11.30 0.41
C ILE A 32 -3.62 12.41 -0.31
N PHE A 33 -4.67 12.06 -1.05
CA PHE A 33 -5.46 13.03 -1.80
C PHE A 33 -6.45 13.81 -0.93
N ARG A 34 -6.99 13.22 0.15
CA ARG A 34 -7.99 13.85 1.02
C ARG A 34 -7.40 14.75 2.10
N GLU A 35 -6.40 14.24 2.83
CA GLU A 35 -5.83 14.91 4.00
C GLU A 35 -4.51 15.63 3.66
N GLY A 36 -3.91 15.30 2.52
CA GLY A 36 -2.58 15.76 2.14
C GLY A 36 -1.47 14.90 2.76
N VAL A 37 -0.23 15.37 2.60
CA VAL A 37 0.97 14.61 2.97
C VAL A 37 1.98 15.51 3.68
N GLU A 38 2.84 14.88 4.48
CA GLU A 38 3.96 15.52 5.17
C GLU A 38 5.31 14.99 4.66
N ASN A 39 6.39 15.73 4.89
CA ASN A 39 7.79 15.43 4.48
C ASN A 39 8.09 15.42 2.97
N LEU A 40 7.18 14.92 2.12
CA LEU A 40 7.37 14.80 0.66
C LEU A 40 6.10 15.23 -0.11
N ASN A 41 6.22 15.35 -1.43
CA ASN A 41 5.09 15.63 -2.32
C ASN A 41 4.13 14.43 -2.42
N LYS A 42 2.84 14.70 -2.71
CA LYS A 42 1.79 13.69 -2.85
C LYS A 42 2.12 12.58 -3.86
N TRP A 43 2.77 12.96 -4.97
CA TRP A 43 3.18 12.03 -6.02
C TRP A 43 4.31 11.09 -5.59
N ALA A 44 5.25 11.58 -4.78
CA ALA A 44 6.34 10.77 -4.26
C ALA A 44 5.79 9.73 -3.27
N TRP A 45 4.89 10.13 -2.37
CA TRP A 45 4.22 9.20 -1.47
C TRP A 45 3.35 8.17 -2.19
N LEU A 46 2.65 8.59 -3.26
CA LEU A 46 1.88 7.66 -4.09
C LEU A 46 2.80 6.60 -4.73
N ALA A 47 3.92 7.02 -5.31
CA ALA A 47 4.92 6.10 -5.87
C ALA A 47 5.46 5.15 -4.80
N ILE A 48 5.82 5.65 -3.61
CA ILE A 48 6.30 4.81 -2.51
C ILE A 48 5.26 3.76 -2.13
N CYS A 49 3.99 4.14 -1.97
CA CYS A 49 2.90 3.22 -1.65
C CYS A 49 2.65 2.15 -2.72
N LEU A 50 2.96 2.43 -3.99
CA LEU A 50 2.77 1.49 -5.11
C LEU A 50 3.97 0.58 -5.35
N PHE A 51 5.20 1.12 -5.28
CA PHE A 51 6.42 0.40 -5.67
C PHE A 51 7.10 -0.34 -4.51
N VAL A 52 6.88 0.10 -3.27
CA VAL A 52 7.55 -0.46 -2.08
C VAL A 52 6.68 -1.53 -1.39
N ASN A 53 5.68 -2.08 -2.11
CA ASN A 53 4.76 -3.12 -1.63
C ASN A 53 4.13 -2.73 -0.27
N LEU A 54 4.08 -3.63 0.71
CA LEU A 54 3.54 -3.37 2.04
C LEU A 54 4.34 -2.31 2.82
N LEU A 55 5.64 -2.19 2.57
CA LEU A 55 6.49 -1.24 3.29
C LEU A 55 6.13 0.21 2.95
N GLY A 56 5.80 0.51 1.69
CA GLY A 56 5.45 1.85 1.24
C GLY A 56 4.30 2.51 2.03
N PRO A 57 3.09 1.90 2.02
CA PRO A 57 1.96 2.41 2.77
C PRO A 57 2.19 2.36 4.29
N VAL A 58 2.95 1.39 4.82
CA VAL A 58 3.32 1.38 6.25
C VAL A 58 4.18 2.61 6.61
N ILE A 59 5.21 2.94 5.82
CA ILE A 59 6.04 4.12 6.04
C ILE A 59 5.20 5.40 5.89
N PHE A 60 4.30 5.46 4.90
CA PHE A 60 3.38 6.59 4.75
C PHE A 60 2.52 6.80 6.00
N LEU A 61 1.96 5.73 6.56
CA LEU A 61 1.11 5.81 7.75
C LEU A 61 1.86 6.31 9.00
N ILE A 62 3.16 6.03 9.10
CA ILE A 62 4.00 6.43 10.23
C ILE A 62 4.54 7.86 10.05
N VAL A 63 5.09 8.18 8.88
CA VAL A 63 5.89 9.40 8.64
C VAL A 63 5.25 10.34 7.63
N GLY A 64 4.53 9.81 6.65
CA GLY A 64 3.97 10.60 5.55
C GLY A 64 2.62 11.25 5.82
N ARG A 65 1.93 10.84 6.89
CA ARG A 65 0.63 11.43 7.26
C ARG A 65 0.84 12.83 7.79
N LYS A 66 0.09 13.77 7.21
CA LYS A 66 -0.09 15.09 7.79
C LYS A 66 -0.72 14.93 9.18
N LYS A 67 0.01 15.33 10.22
CA LYS A 67 -0.56 15.29 11.58
C LYS A 67 -1.64 16.35 11.65
N GLU A 68 -2.87 15.93 11.87
CA GLU A 68 -3.92 16.86 12.28
C GLU A 68 -3.59 17.28 13.72
N TYR A 69 -2.81 18.36 13.85
CA TYR A 69 -2.66 19.06 15.11
C TYR A 69 -4.04 19.62 15.44
N ARG A 70 -4.77 18.92 16.30
CA ARG A 70 -5.95 19.42 17.00
C ARG A 70 -5.48 20.29 18.15
#